data_AF-W5SX28-F1
#
_entry.id   AF-W5SX28-F1
#
_cell.length_a   1.000
_cell.length_b   1.000
_cell.length_c   1.000
_cell.angle_alpha   90.00
_cell.angle_beta   90.00
_cell.angle_gamma   90.00
#
_symmetry.space_group_name_H-M   'P 1'
#
loop_
_entity.id
_entity.type
_entity.pdbx_description
1 polymer ?
#
loop_
_entity_poly.entity_id
_entity_poly.type
_entity_poly.pdbx_seq_one_letter_code
_entity_poly.pdbx_strand_id
1 'polypeptide(L)'
;MYKIDKENIMQIFIKLLVLCSTLFLYCCNSDKINGTSDKTIPKPHKLPNKGPNNLQTKTRKPAETRTDTLTAENTITNKPPETRTDTLTAENTITNKPPETRVATLIDDEKQKFDVLINAFNKVIELKLLPDDELQKSQNFLNWIRSKDVQEQKELANAFTLVYDFLKDTKPSQLNNLTLTQLISNTLTCGATNQCNDTYTNIQDIQMFFTNVLKQASFQKDTNAMIFQALKIELLNPHHHGASSLGKKLYERRIRMQLKNDNNRTQAFNFLINAFPQDMYNTIYEILKIAVQHWAYTIMLDSILDHIHTELNKCNGNEAGKNNLAIRIKDYFVKAEQDNTSYTDHNIFNKFKTEVLSDCQK
;
A
#
# COMPACT_ATOMS: atom_id res chain seq x y z
N MET A 1 42.96 -6.92 4.49
CA MET A 1 42.42 -7.17 3.13
C MET A 1 41.94 -8.62 3.07
N TYR A 2 40.67 -8.86 3.41
CA TYR A 2 40.10 -10.21 3.42
C TYR A 2 39.69 -10.57 1.99
N LYS A 3 40.34 -11.57 1.39
CA LYS A 3 39.85 -12.22 0.17
C LYS A 3 38.57 -12.95 0.55
N ILE A 4 37.42 -12.35 0.25
CA ILE A 4 36.16 -13.06 0.34
C ILE A 4 36.16 -14.08 -0.79
N ASP A 5 36.21 -15.34 -0.39
CA ASP A 5 36.30 -16.46 -1.30
C ASP A 5 34.98 -16.58 -2.09
N LYS A 6 35.05 -16.33 -3.41
CA LYS A 6 33.87 -16.37 -4.29
C LYS A 6 33.19 -17.73 -4.26
N GLU A 7 33.95 -18.78 -3.97
CA GLU A 7 33.45 -20.14 -3.88
C GLU A 7 32.51 -20.33 -2.67
N ASN A 8 32.80 -19.67 -1.55
CA ASN A 8 31.93 -19.69 -0.37
C ASN A 8 30.60 -18.94 -0.58
N ILE A 9 30.63 -17.81 -1.30
CA ILE A 9 29.39 -17.06 -1.61
C ILE A 9 28.48 -17.89 -2.54
N MET A 10 29.06 -18.53 -3.55
CA MET A 10 28.30 -19.36 -4.48
C MET A 10 27.67 -20.58 -3.80
N GLN A 11 28.40 -21.22 -2.89
CA GLN A 11 27.90 -22.32 -2.04
C GLN A 11 26.72 -21.88 -1.15
N ILE A 12 26.80 -20.68 -0.56
CA ILE A 12 25.70 -20.12 0.26
C ILE A 12 24.46 -19.87 -0.61
N PHE A 13 24.64 -19.31 -1.81
CA PHE A 13 23.54 -19.04 -2.74
C PHE A 13 22.83 -20.32 -3.19
N ILE A 14 23.59 -21.37 -3.54
CA ILE A 14 23.02 -22.66 -3.95
C ILE A 14 22.21 -23.29 -2.81
N LYS A 15 22.74 -23.25 -1.57
CA LYS A 15 22.01 -23.76 -0.39
C LYS A 15 20.72 -23.00 -0.12
N LEU A 16 20.73 -21.68 -0.27
CA LEU A 16 19.52 -20.86 -0.12
C LEU A 16 18.47 -21.19 -1.19
N LEU A 17 18.92 -21.39 -2.43
CA LEU A 17 18.04 -21.68 -3.57
C LEU A 17 17.39 -23.06 -3.45
N VAL A 18 18.14 -24.07 -2.99
CA VAL A 18 17.61 -25.40 -2.66
C VAL A 18 16.60 -25.30 -1.51
N LEU A 19 16.91 -24.58 -0.43
CA LEU A 19 16.01 -24.42 0.71
C LEU A 19 14.68 -23.75 0.30
N CYS A 20 14.74 -22.65 -0.45
CA CYS A 20 13.56 -21.96 -0.98
C CYS A 20 12.72 -22.88 -1.89
N SER A 21 13.37 -23.69 -2.73
CA SER A 21 12.67 -24.63 -3.63
C SER A 21 11.95 -25.73 -2.84
N THR A 22 12.58 -26.26 -1.79
CA THR A 22 11.95 -27.27 -0.92
C THR A 22 10.78 -26.72 -0.10
N LEU A 23 10.88 -25.48 0.39
CA LEU A 23 9.78 -24.79 1.07
C LEU A 23 8.61 -24.52 0.12
N PHE A 24 8.87 -24.10 -1.12
CA PHE A 24 7.82 -23.92 -2.13
C PHE A 24 7.10 -25.24 -2.44
N LEU A 25 7.83 -26.34 -2.59
CA LEU A 25 7.24 -27.66 -2.82
C LEU A 25 6.46 -28.17 -1.59
N TYR A 26 6.91 -27.86 -0.37
CA TYR A 26 6.20 -28.23 0.86
C TYR A 26 4.89 -27.43 1.03
N CYS A 27 4.90 -26.14 0.68
CA CYS A 27 3.71 -25.29 0.71
C CYS A 27 2.67 -25.64 -0.37
N CYS A 28 3.09 -26.21 -1.50
CA CYS A 28 2.19 -26.65 -2.56
C CYS A 28 1.57 -28.05 -2.33
N ASN A 29 1.92 -28.76 -1.25
CA ASN A 29 1.45 -30.13 -1.01
C ASN A 29 0.42 -30.25 0.13
N SER A 30 -0.20 -29.14 0.53
CA SER A 30 -1.22 -29.12 1.61
C SER A 30 -2.66 -29.35 1.12
N ASP A 31 -2.88 -29.58 -0.17
CA ASP A 31 -4.21 -29.92 -0.70
C ASP A 31 -4.43 -31.45 -0.77
N LYS A 32 -4.96 -31.96 0.35
CA LYS A 32 -5.86 -33.13 0.50
C LYS A 32 -5.41 -34.49 -0.04
N ILE A 33 -5.02 -35.37 0.88
CA ILE A 33 -5.25 -36.83 0.76
C ILE A 33 -6.19 -37.27 1.90
N ASN A 34 -7.46 -37.48 1.54
CA ASN A 34 -8.50 -38.31 2.18
C ASN A 34 -9.75 -38.06 1.32
N GLY A 35 -10.37 -38.96 0.58
CA GLY A 35 -10.20 -40.37 0.29
C GLY A 35 -11.43 -40.77 -0.55
N THR A 36 -11.29 -41.82 -1.38
CA THR A 36 -12.37 -42.58 -2.06
C THR A 36 -13.28 -41.87 -3.07
N SER A 37 -13.05 -42.14 -4.36
CA SER A 37 -14.07 -42.77 -5.22
C SER A 37 -13.49 -43.10 -6.60
N ASP A 38 -13.83 -44.29 -7.06
CA ASP A 38 -13.51 -44.95 -8.32
C ASP A 38 -13.68 -44.11 -9.60
N LYS A 39 -12.88 -44.52 -10.60
CA LYS A 39 -13.14 -44.64 -12.06
C LYS A 39 -14.15 -43.62 -12.62
N THR A 40 -13.85 -42.88 -13.69
CA THR A 40 -13.68 -43.43 -15.05
C THR A 40 -13.25 -42.29 -15.98
N ILE A 41 -12.37 -42.61 -16.94
CA ILE A 41 -12.01 -41.75 -18.08
C ILE A 41 -13.21 -41.64 -19.04
N PRO A 42 -13.53 -40.46 -19.59
CA PRO A 42 -14.21 -40.39 -20.88
C PRO A 42 -13.26 -39.87 -21.97
N LYS A 43 -13.14 -40.67 -23.04
CA LYS A 43 -12.63 -40.23 -24.35
C LYS A 43 -13.60 -39.21 -25.00
N PRO A 44 -13.10 -38.38 -25.93
CA PRO A 44 -13.83 -37.24 -26.48
C PRO A 44 -14.70 -37.66 -27.66
N HIS A 45 -15.95 -37.15 -27.74
CA HIS A 45 -16.68 -37.14 -29.01
C HIS A 45 -17.67 -35.98 -29.17
N LYS A 46 -17.43 -35.25 -30.27
CA LYS A 46 -18.36 -34.75 -31.30
C LYS A 46 -19.34 -33.62 -30.97
N LEU A 47 -19.13 -32.51 -31.70
CA LEU A 47 -20.17 -31.57 -32.14
C LEU A 47 -21.39 -32.30 -32.73
N PRO A 48 -22.56 -31.64 -32.66
CA PRO A 48 -23.24 -31.31 -33.90
C PRO A 48 -23.56 -29.82 -34.04
N ASN A 49 -23.77 -29.49 -35.30
CA ASN A 49 -23.85 -28.20 -35.94
C ASN A 49 -25.31 -27.73 -36.07
N LYS A 50 -25.49 -26.42 -36.31
CA LYS A 50 -26.65 -25.73 -36.92
C LYS A 50 -28.02 -25.74 -36.21
N GLY A 51 -28.43 -24.52 -35.87
CA GLY A 51 -29.44 -23.83 -36.69
C GLY A 51 -30.74 -23.44 -35.99
N PRO A 52 -31.34 -22.29 -36.37
CA PRO A 52 -32.11 -21.43 -35.47
C PRO A 52 -33.62 -21.63 -35.60
N ASN A 53 -34.40 -21.21 -34.61
CA ASN A 53 -35.77 -20.77 -34.82
C ASN A 53 -36.16 -19.64 -33.86
N ASN A 54 -36.53 -18.52 -34.47
CA ASN A 54 -37.27 -17.40 -33.89
C ASN A 54 -38.65 -17.87 -33.42
N LEU A 55 -39.15 -17.34 -32.29
CA LEU A 55 -40.50 -16.79 -32.25
C LEU A 55 -40.65 -15.78 -31.11
N GLN A 56 -41.17 -14.61 -31.47
CA GLN A 56 -41.53 -13.50 -30.61
C GLN A 56 -42.81 -13.77 -29.79
N THR A 57 -42.95 -12.91 -28.76
CA THR A 57 -44.17 -12.31 -28.19
C THR A 57 -45.18 -13.18 -27.43
N LYS A 58 -45.29 -12.93 -26.11
CA LYS A 58 -46.50 -12.25 -25.57
C LYS A 58 -46.32 -11.71 -24.15
N THR A 59 -46.61 -10.42 -24.04
CA THR A 59 -46.91 -9.64 -22.83
C THR A 59 -48.13 -10.19 -22.07
N ARG A 60 -48.09 -10.22 -20.74
CA ARG A 60 -49.26 -9.90 -19.90
C ARG A 60 -48.86 -9.58 -18.44
N LYS A 61 -49.11 -8.33 -18.05
CA LYS A 61 -49.34 -7.86 -16.67
C LYS A 61 -50.86 -7.93 -16.44
N PRO A 62 -51.35 -8.24 -15.22
CA PRO A 62 -52.00 -7.22 -14.37
C PRO A 62 -51.73 -7.51 -12.87
N ALA A 63 -52.06 -6.73 -11.84
CA ALA A 63 -52.68 -5.43 -11.61
C ALA A 63 -52.36 -5.03 -10.15
N GLU A 64 -52.71 -3.79 -9.83
CA GLU A 64 -52.55 -3.07 -8.57
C GLU A 64 -53.23 -3.71 -7.35
N THR A 65 -52.72 -3.41 -6.15
CA THR A 65 -53.59 -3.10 -5.01
C THR A 65 -52.91 -2.05 -4.14
N ARG A 66 -53.66 -0.99 -3.85
CA ARG A 66 -53.35 0.15 -2.98
C ARG A 66 -54.31 0.05 -1.79
N THR A 67 -53.83 0.26 -0.58
CA THR A 67 -54.62 0.82 0.52
C THR A 67 -53.69 1.49 1.52
N ASP A 68 -54.08 2.71 1.88
CA ASP A 68 -53.49 3.62 2.84
C ASP A 68 -53.60 3.10 4.28
N THR A 69 -52.80 3.64 5.21
CA THR A 69 -53.28 4.39 6.41
C THR A 69 -52.09 4.96 7.19
N LEU A 70 -52.14 6.28 7.42
CA LEU A 70 -51.32 7.06 8.36
C LEU A 70 -51.83 6.90 9.80
N THR A 71 -50.95 6.87 10.80
CA THR A 71 -51.13 7.68 12.03
C THR A 71 -49.80 7.88 12.75
N ALA A 72 -49.54 9.12 13.14
CA ALA A 72 -48.48 9.55 14.04
C ALA A 72 -49.01 9.55 15.49
N GLU A 73 -48.13 9.38 16.49
CA GLU A 73 -47.82 10.43 17.50
C GLU A 73 -46.90 9.93 18.62
N ASN A 74 -46.21 10.92 19.18
CA ASN A 74 -45.11 10.92 20.14
C ASN A 74 -45.46 10.36 21.53
N THR A 75 -44.45 10.07 22.37
CA THR A 75 -44.15 10.85 23.62
C THR A 75 -42.86 10.34 24.30
N ILE A 76 -42.01 11.29 24.68
CA ILE A 76 -40.81 11.19 25.53
C ILE A 76 -41.23 11.33 27.00
N THR A 77 -40.66 10.57 27.96
CA THR A 77 -39.98 11.11 29.17
C THR A 77 -39.55 10.07 30.24
N ASN A 78 -38.28 10.22 30.66
CA ASN A 78 -37.71 10.19 32.03
C ASN A 78 -37.49 8.88 32.83
N LYS A 79 -36.19 8.65 33.11
CA LYS A 79 -35.55 7.93 34.25
C LYS A 79 -35.36 8.93 35.44
N PRO A 80 -34.73 8.65 36.62
CA PRO A 80 -34.27 7.42 37.33
C PRO A 80 -34.55 7.47 38.88
N PRO A 81 -33.75 6.91 39.82
CA PRO A 81 -33.02 5.62 39.97
C PRO A 81 -33.38 4.88 41.29
N GLU A 82 -33.03 3.59 41.46
CA GLU A 82 -32.59 3.06 42.77
C GLU A 82 -31.88 1.69 42.67
N THR A 83 -31.11 1.39 43.73
CA THR A 83 -30.01 0.42 43.79
C THR A 83 -30.33 -0.67 44.82
N ARG A 84 -30.15 -1.96 44.51
CA ARG A 84 -29.45 -2.94 45.38
C ARG A 84 -29.43 -4.37 44.82
N THR A 85 -28.23 -4.94 44.88
CA THR A 85 -27.81 -6.34 45.07
C THR A 85 -28.89 -7.42 45.19
N ASP A 86 -28.76 -8.49 44.39
CA ASP A 86 -28.55 -9.84 44.94
C ASP A 86 -28.06 -10.86 43.87
N THR A 87 -27.59 -11.98 44.39
CA THR A 87 -26.57 -12.89 43.86
C THR A 87 -27.19 -14.12 43.17
N LEU A 88 -26.37 -14.78 42.33
CA LEU A 88 -26.38 -16.20 41.91
C LEU A 88 -27.23 -16.66 40.69
N THR A 89 -26.48 -17.38 39.82
CA THR A 89 -26.87 -18.46 38.89
C THR A 89 -27.68 -18.11 37.64
N ALA A 90 -26.99 -18.12 36.49
CA ALA A 90 -27.59 -18.46 35.21
C ALA A 90 -26.69 -19.45 34.48
N GLU A 91 -27.30 -20.55 34.09
CA GLU A 91 -26.75 -21.75 33.48
C GLU A 91 -26.03 -21.45 32.15
N ASN A 92 -24.95 -22.18 31.91
CA ASN A 92 -24.32 -22.29 30.60
C ASN A 92 -25.28 -23.02 29.64
N THR A 93 -26.20 -22.30 29.04
CA THR A 93 -26.92 -22.77 27.86
C THR A 93 -25.96 -22.68 26.68
N ILE A 94 -25.25 -23.77 26.40
CA ILE A 94 -24.51 -23.95 25.14
C ILE A 94 -25.56 -24.06 24.04
N THR A 95 -25.98 -22.92 23.49
CA THR A 95 -26.65 -22.89 22.21
C THR A 95 -25.62 -23.20 21.14
N ASN A 96 -25.66 -24.44 20.62
CA ASN A 96 -25.02 -24.83 19.37
C ASN A 96 -25.66 -24.04 18.20
N LYS A 97 -25.32 -22.75 18.09
CA LYS A 97 -25.52 -22.00 16.85
C LYS A 97 -24.37 -22.40 15.93
N PRO A 98 -24.63 -22.90 14.70
CA PRO A 98 -23.59 -23.07 13.70
C PRO A 98 -22.78 -21.76 13.60
N PRO A 99 -21.45 -21.80 13.44
CA PRO A 99 -20.66 -20.58 13.35
C PRO A 99 -21.26 -19.76 12.22
N GLU A 100 -21.84 -18.63 12.59
CA GLU A 100 -22.39 -17.67 11.65
C GLU A 100 -21.21 -17.31 10.75
N THR A 101 -21.26 -17.77 9.50
CA THR A 101 -20.26 -17.43 8.49
C THR A 101 -20.31 -15.92 8.37
N ARG A 102 -19.47 -15.22 9.15
CA ARG A 102 -19.33 -13.77 9.06
C ARG A 102 -18.91 -13.52 7.63
N VAL A 103 -19.84 -13.03 6.81
CA VAL A 103 -19.50 -12.51 5.49
C VAL A 103 -18.41 -11.50 5.76
N ALA A 104 -17.19 -11.80 5.30
CA ALA A 104 -16.08 -10.89 5.47
C ALA A 104 -16.50 -9.58 4.80
N THR A 105 -16.57 -8.49 5.55
CA THR A 105 -16.83 -7.14 5.04
C THR A 105 -15.60 -6.29 5.29
N LEU A 106 -15.33 -5.33 4.41
CA LEU A 106 -14.30 -4.32 4.66
C LEU A 106 -14.66 -3.56 5.94
N ILE A 107 -13.66 -3.24 6.76
CA ILE A 107 -13.84 -2.26 7.82
C ILE A 107 -13.91 -0.85 7.21
N ASP A 108 -14.45 0.12 7.95
CA ASP A 108 -14.71 1.47 7.43
C ASP A 108 -13.45 2.14 6.82
N ASP A 109 -12.29 1.98 7.45
CA ASP A 109 -11.02 2.52 6.94
C ASP A 109 -10.59 1.86 5.60
N GLU A 110 -10.68 0.53 5.52
CA GLU A 110 -10.38 -0.22 4.29
C GLU A 110 -11.35 0.15 3.16
N LYS A 111 -12.64 0.25 3.49
CA LYS A 111 -13.69 0.67 2.56
C LYS A 111 -13.43 2.08 2.04
N GLN A 112 -13.10 3.02 2.92
CA GLN A 112 -12.82 4.40 2.53
C GLN A 112 -11.63 4.49 1.57
N LYS A 113 -10.54 3.78 1.86
CA LYS A 113 -9.34 3.74 0.99
C LYS A 113 -9.64 3.12 -0.36
N PHE A 114 -10.35 1.99 -0.37
CA PHE A 114 -10.78 1.33 -1.60
C PHE A 114 -11.68 2.23 -2.44
N ASP A 115 -12.71 2.82 -1.83
CA ASP A 115 -13.66 3.70 -2.53
C ASP A 115 -12.95 4.93 -3.11
N VAL A 116 -11.97 5.53 -2.41
CA VAL A 116 -11.15 6.63 -2.93
C VAL A 116 -10.34 6.20 -4.15
N LEU A 117 -9.61 5.08 -4.07
CA LEU A 117 -8.81 4.55 -5.16
C LEU A 117 -9.65 4.29 -6.41
N ILE A 118 -10.77 3.61 -6.21
CA ILE A 118 -11.69 3.22 -7.28
C ILE A 118 -12.35 4.43 -7.94
N ASN A 119 -12.72 5.45 -7.16
CA ASN A 119 -13.24 6.70 -7.70
C ASN A 119 -12.18 7.46 -8.51
N ALA A 120 -10.93 7.48 -8.06
CA ALA A 120 -9.84 8.10 -8.80
C ALA A 120 -9.65 7.41 -10.17
N PHE A 121 -9.62 6.08 -10.21
CA PHE A 121 -9.48 5.33 -11.47
C PHE A 121 -10.70 5.46 -12.40
N ASN A 122 -11.92 5.46 -11.85
CA ASN A 122 -13.10 5.80 -12.64
C ASN A 122 -12.95 7.17 -13.31
N LYS A 123 -12.42 8.15 -12.58
CA LYS A 123 -12.27 9.51 -13.11
C LYS A 123 -11.20 9.56 -14.20
N VAL A 124 -10.10 8.82 -14.07
CA VAL A 124 -9.08 8.64 -15.13
C VAL A 124 -9.72 8.08 -16.41
N ILE A 125 -10.60 7.09 -16.28
CA ILE A 125 -11.33 6.47 -17.41
C ILE A 125 -12.35 7.45 -18.02
N GLU A 126 -13.15 8.12 -17.19
CA GLU A 126 -14.16 9.11 -17.62
C GLU A 126 -13.52 10.23 -18.47
N LEU A 127 -12.36 10.71 -18.02
CA LEU A 127 -11.58 11.76 -18.69
C LEU A 127 -10.75 11.24 -19.88
N LYS A 128 -10.81 9.93 -20.17
CA LYS A 128 -10.08 9.27 -21.25
C LYS A 128 -8.58 9.56 -21.24
N LEU A 129 -7.97 9.49 -20.05
CA LEU A 129 -6.53 9.77 -19.86
C LEU A 129 -5.62 8.58 -20.24
N LEU A 130 -6.19 7.52 -20.82
CA LEU A 130 -5.50 6.30 -21.26
C LEU A 130 -5.78 6.05 -22.75
N PRO A 131 -4.92 5.30 -23.46
CA PRO A 131 -5.27 4.80 -24.78
C PRO A 131 -6.47 3.84 -24.74
N ASP A 132 -7.17 3.69 -25.87
CA ASP A 132 -8.48 3.03 -25.92
C ASP A 132 -8.45 1.57 -25.45
N ASP A 133 -7.37 0.83 -25.74
CA ASP A 133 -7.23 -0.56 -25.32
C ASP A 133 -6.99 -0.70 -23.81
N GLU A 134 -6.13 0.13 -23.22
CA GLU A 134 -6.00 0.18 -21.75
C GLU A 134 -7.26 0.69 -21.07
N LEU A 135 -8.02 1.61 -21.69
CA LEU A 135 -9.27 2.12 -21.15
C LEU A 135 -10.31 1.01 -21.01
N GLN A 136 -10.50 0.20 -22.05
CA GLN A 136 -11.43 -0.94 -22.02
C GLN A 136 -10.98 -2.00 -21.01
N LYS A 137 -9.69 -2.32 -20.96
CA LYS A 137 -9.12 -3.25 -19.97
C LYS A 137 -9.33 -2.76 -18.54
N SER A 138 -9.05 -1.48 -18.30
CA SER A 138 -9.22 -0.85 -16.98
C SER A 138 -10.68 -0.84 -16.56
N GLN A 139 -11.62 -0.54 -17.45
CA GLN A 139 -13.05 -0.59 -17.15
C GLN A 139 -13.50 -2.01 -16.77
N ASN A 140 -13.06 -3.02 -17.52
CA ASN A 140 -13.36 -4.42 -17.23
C ASN A 140 -12.79 -4.86 -15.88
N PHE A 141 -11.56 -4.43 -15.57
CA PHE A 141 -10.93 -4.67 -14.28
C PHE A 141 -11.70 -4.00 -13.13
N LEU A 142 -12.07 -2.72 -13.26
CA LEU A 142 -12.81 -2.02 -12.21
C LEU A 142 -14.21 -2.63 -11.97
N ASN A 143 -14.87 -3.14 -12.99
CA ASN A 143 -16.13 -3.88 -12.83
C ASN A 143 -15.90 -5.21 -12.09
N TRP A 144 -14.83 -5.92 -12.45
CA TRP A 144 -14.46 -7.19 -11.83
C TRP A 144 -14.05 -7.05 -10.36
N ILE A 145 -13.20 -6.08 -10.00
CA ILE A 145 -12.74 -5.96 -8.62
C ILE A 145 -13.86 -5.56 -7.65
N ARG A 146 -14.88 -4.85 -8.15
CA ARG A 146 -16.09 -4.53 -7.36
C ARG A 146 -17.01 -5.73 -7.16
N SER A 147 -17.04 -6.67 -8.11
CA SER A 147 -17.83 -7.90 -8.00
C SER A 147 -17.11 -9.04 -7.28
N LYS A 148 -15.83 -8.83 -6.97
CA LYS A 148 -14.96 -9.79 -6.28
C LYS A 148 -15.19 -9.83 -4.78
N ASP A 149 -14.58 -10.84 -4.15
CA ASP A 149 -14.71 -11.01 -2.73
C ASP A 149 -13.98 -9.88 -1.98
N VAL A 150 -14.29 -9.76 -0.69
CA VAL A 150 -13.78 -8.67 0.14
C VAL A 150 -12.27 -8.76 0.36
N GLN A 151 -11.66 -9.93 0.20
CA GLN A 151 -10.23 -10.11 0.43
C GLN A 151 -9.41 -9.37 -0.63
N GLU A 152 -9.78 -9.44 -1.91
CA GLU A 152 -9.06 -8.73 -2.97
C GLU A 152 -9.23 -7.20 -2.84
N GLN A 153 -10.42 -6.73 -2.44
CA GLN A 153 -10.65 -5.31 -2.17
C GLN A 153 -9.80 -4.80 -1.00
N LYS A 154 -9.72 -5.59 0.08
CA LYS A 154 -8.87 -5.31 1.24
C LYS A 154 -7.40 -5.23 0.88
N GLU A 155 -6.92 -6.13 0.03
CA GLU A 155 -5.53 -6.12 -0.43
C GLU A 155 -5.18 -4.84 -1.19
N LEU A 156 -6.08 -4.33 -2.02
CA LEU A 156 -5.88 -3.05 -2.71
C LEU A 156 -5.95 -1.85 -1.76
N ALA A 157 -6.90 -1.85 -0.80
CA ALA A 157 -6.97 -0.82 0.23
C ALA A 157 -5.65 -0.74 1.04
N ASN A 158 -5.11 -1.91 1.40
CA ASN A 158 -3.83 -2.01 2.10
C ASN A 158 -2.66 -1.53 1.22
N ALA A 159 -2.61 -1.94 -0.05
CA ALA A 159 -1.58 -1.48 -0.99
C ALA A 159 -1.62 0.04 -1.19
N PHE A 160 -2.81 0.64 -1.21
CA PHE A 160 -2.99 2.08 -1.40
C PHE A 160 -2.76 2.91 -0.13
N THR A 161 -2.65 2.30 1.05
CA THR A 161 -2.59 3.01 2.35
C THR A 161 -1.49 4.06 2.39
N LEU A 162 -0.28 3.75 1.89
CA LEU A 162 0.85 4.69 1.87
C LEU A 162 0.50 5.99 1.12
N VAL A 163 -0.10 5.86 -0.07
CA VAL A 163 -0.47 7.00 -0.91
C VAL A 163 -1.69 7.72 -0.35
N TYR A 164 -2.70 6.97 0.12
CA TYR A 164 -3.88 7.53 0.73
C TYR A 164 -3.53 8.44 1.90
N ASP A 165 -2.73 7.93 2.85
CA ASP A 165 -2.37 8.70 4.04
C ASP A 165 -1.46 9.88 3.67
N PHE A 166 -0.59 9.71 2.67
CA PHE A 166 0.21 10.80 2.13
C PHE A 166 -0.67 11.94 1.61
N LEU A 167 -1.60 11.64 0.71
CA LEU A 167 -2.49 12.65 0.13
C LEU A 167 -3.38 13.31 1.19
N LYS A 168 -3.83 12.55 2.19
CA LYS A 168 -4.61 13.06 3.33
C LYS A 168 -3.81 14.07 4.15
N ASP A 169 -2.55 13.78 4.44
CA ASP A 169 -1.70 14.62 5.29
C ASP A 169 -1.09 15.82 4.55
N THR A 170 -0.89 15.71 3.23
CA THR A 170 -0.36 16.81 2.41
C THR A 170 -1.43 17.75 1.87
N LYS A 171 -2.70 17.48 2.19
CA LYS A 171 -3.82 18.31 1.77
C LYS A 171 -3.66 19.75 2.29
N PRO A 172 -3.66 20.78 1.43
CA PRO A 172 -3.58 22.17 1.86
C PRO A 172 -4.73 22.56 2.79
N SER A 173 -4.45 23.36 3.81
CA SER A 173 -5.44 23.78 4.80
C SER A 173 -6.60 24.55 4.17
N GLN A 174 -6.37 25.29 3.09
CA GLN A 174 -7.43 26.00 2.37
C GLN A 174 -8.47 25.06 1.72
N LEU A 175 -8.14 23.77 1.56
CA LEU A 175 -9.01 22.77 0.93
C LEU A 175 -9.64 21.83 1.96
N ASN A 176 -9.55 22.13 3.26
CA ASN A 176 -10.02 21.25 4.34
C ASN A 176 -11.51 20.88 4.21
N ASN A 177 -12.33 21.73 3.59
CA ASN A 177 -13.73 21.47 3.29
C ASN A 177 -13.97 20.35 2.26
N LEU A 178 -13.00 20.00 1.41
CA LEU A 178 -13.14 18.95 0.41
C LEU A 178 -12.85 17.57 1.00
N THR A 179 -13.65 16.56 0.65
CA THR A 179 -13.23 15.17 0.89
C THR A 179 -12.00 14.81 0.03
N LEU A 180 -11.23 13.79 0.43
CA LEU A 180 -10.09 13.34 -0.39
C LEU A 180 -10.53 12.88 -1.78
N THR A 181 -11.70 12.22 -1.90
CA THR A 181 -12.32 11.87 -3.19
C THR A 181 -12.56 13.10 -4.06
N GLN A 182 -13.17 14.14 -3.50
CA GLN A 182 -13.43 15.39 -4.23
C GLN A 182 -12.13 16.07 -4.62
N LEU A 183 -11.14 16.10 -3.73
CA LEU A 183 -9.82 16.66 -4.02
C LEU A 183 -9.20 15.99 -5.25
N ILE A 184 -9.08 14.66 -5.24
CA ILE A 184 -8.48 13.90 -6.34
C ILE A 184 -9.29 14.08 -7.63
N SER A 185 -10.62 13.99 -7.57
CA SER A 185 -11.49 14.16 -8.74
C SER A 185 -11.36 15.55 -9.36
N ASN A 186 -11.32 16.59 -8.53
CA ASN A 186 -11.13 17.97 -8.98
C ASN A 186 -9.74 18.15 -9.59
N THR A 187 -8.70 17.60 -8.96
CA THR A 187 -7.32 17.63 -9.48
C THR A 187 -7.20 16.94 -10.84
N LEU A 188 -7.77 15.74 -10.99
CA LEU A 188 -7.77 15.02 -12.27
C LEU A 188 -8.51 15.79 -13.37
N THR A 189 -9.67 16.36 -13.03
CA THR A 189 -10.47 17.16 -13.97
C THR A 189 -9.70 18.39 -14.43
N CYS A 190 -9.14 19.16 -13.50
CA CYS A 190 -8.39 20.37 -13.83
C CYS A 190 -7.15 20.06 -14.67
N GLY A 191 -6.41 18.98 -14.36
CA GLY A 191 -5.27 18.54 -15.17
C GLY A 191 -5.66 18.07 -16.58
N ALA A 192 -6.90 17.59 -16.79
CA ALA A 192 -7.39 17.19 -18.10
C ALA A 192 -7.95 18.36 -18.93
N THR A 193 -8.55 19.36 -18.29
CA THR A 193 -9.24 20.47 -18.97
C THR A 193 -8.44 21.78 -18.96
N ASN A 194 -7.33 21.85 -18.23
CA ASN A 194 -6.59 23.07 -17.90
C ASN A 194 -7.43 24.15 -17.19
N GLN A 195 -8.59 23.79 -16.63
CA GLN A 195 -9.45 24.71 -15.88
C GLN A 195 -9.22 24.54 -14.38
N CYS A 196 -8.06 25.02 -13.93
CA CYS A 196 -7.64 24.90 -12.55
C CYS A 196 -8.00 26.14 -11.76
N ASN A 197 -8.59 25.97 -10.57
CA ASN A 197 -8.54 27.02 -9.56
C ASN A 197 -7.10 27.05 -9.03
N ASP A 198 -6.47 28.23 -9.01
CA ASP A 198 -5.03 28.48 -8.75
C ASP A 198 -4.49 28.02 -7.37
N THR A 199 -5.26 27.25 -6.62
CA THR A 199 -5.00 26.91 -5.21
C THR A 199 -4.25 25.59 -5.01
N TYR A 200 -4.03 24.77 -6.05
CA TYR A 200 -3.38 23.45 -5.89
C TYR A 200 -2.05 23.37 -6.64
N THR A 201 -0.96 23.19 -5.91
CA THR A 201 0.40 23.15 -6.49
C THR A 201 0.80 21.78 -7.05
N ASN A 202 0.12 20.70 -6.65
CA ASN A 202 0.53 19.31 -6.97
C ASN A 202 -0.43 18.65 -7.98
N ILE A 203 -1.03 19.43 -8.89
CA ILE A 203 -2.06 18.95 -9.82
C ILE A 203 -1.49 17.87 -10.74
N GLN A 204 -0.37 18.18 -11.39
CA GLN A 204 0.28 17.31 -12.36
C GLN A 204 0.75 16.00 -11.73
N ASP A 205 1.25 16.07 -10.49
CA ASP A 205 1.79 14.92 -9.77
C ASP A 205 0.72 13.88 -9.44
N ILE A 206 -0.44 14.34 -8.94
CA ILE A 206 -1.57 13.45 -8.64
C ILE A 206 -2.14 12.86 -9.93
N GLN A 207 -2.27 13.68 -10.98
CA GLN A 207 -2.76 13.19 -12.27
C GLN A 207 -1.83 12.15 -12.87
N MET A 208 -0.52 12.43 -12.92
CA MET A 208 0.48 11.48 -13.38
C MET A 208 0.47 10.21 -12.54
N PHE A 209 0.36 10.32 -11.22
CA PHE A 209 0.28 9.16 -10.34
C PHE A 209 -0.85 8.20 -10.76
N PHE A 210 -2.09 8.67 -10.73
CA PHE A 210 -3.24 7.79 -11.00
C PHE A 210 -3.28 7.31 -12.45
N THR A 211 -2.89 8.15 -13.41
CA THR A 211 -2.84 7.78 -14.82
C THR A 211 -1.77 6.73 -15.07
N ASN A 212 -0.55 6.93 -14.57
CA ASN A 212 0.56 6.00 -14.80
C ASN A 212 0.35 4.68 -14.05
N VAL A 213 -0.11 4.69 -12.80
CA VAL A 213 -0.40 3.46 -12.05
C VAL A 213 -1.42 2.61 -12.79
N LEU A 214 -2.53 3.19 -13.25
CA LEU A 214 -3.57 2.44 -13.96
C LEU A 214 -3.08 1.96 -15.33
N LYS A 215 -2.35 2.81 -16.05
CA LYS A 215 -1.74 2.45 -17.34
C LYS A 215 -0.78 1.28 -17.20
N GLN A 216 0.17 1.35 -16.27
CA GLN A 216 1.19 0.31 -16.10
C GLN A 216 0.58 -1.01 -15.60
N ALA A 217 -0.42 -0.93 -14.72
CA ALA A 217 -1.14 -2.12 -14.26
C ALA A 217 -1.89 -2.83 -15.40
N SER A 218 -2.39 -2.10 -16.39
CA SER A 218 -3.14 -2.64 -17.53
C SER A 218 -2.28 -2.97 -18.76
N PHE A 219 -1.11 -2.35 -18.89
CA PHE A 219 -0.24 -2.47 -20.06
C PHE A 219 0.26 -3.92 -20.26
N GLN A 220 -0.03 -4.46 -21.45
CA GLN A 220 0.31 -5.84 -21.83
C GLN A 220 -0.14 -6.89 -20.80
N LYS A 221 -1.28 -6.65 -20.13
CA LYS A 221 -1.95 -7.64 -19.28
C LYS A 221 -3.29 -8.00 -19.89
N ASP A 222 -3.60 -9.29 -19.93
CA ASP A 222 -4.77 -9.80 -20.64
C ASP A 222 -5.87 -10.35 -19.71
N THR A 223 -5.59 -10.44 -18.41
CA THR A 223 -6.56 -10.90 -17.41
C THR A 223 -6.67 -9.93 -16.24
N ASN A 224 -7.86 -9.83 -15.64
CA ASN A 224 -8.08 -8.99 -14.48
C ASN A 224 -7.22 -9.40 -13.27
N ALA A 225 -6.93 -10.69 -13.12
CA ALA A 225 -6.04 -11.20 -12.08
C ALA A 225 -4.58 -10.72 -12.27
N MET A 226 -4.10 -10.65 -13.51
CA MET A 226 -2.78 -10.09 -13.81
C MET A 226 -2.75 -8.58 -13.55
N ILE A 227 -3.81 -7.85 -13.93
CA ILE A 227 -3.94 -6.42 -13.65
C ILE A 227 -3.96 -6.16 -12.13
N PHE A 228 -4.67 -7.00 -11.37
CA PHE A 228 -4.72 -6.92 -9.90
C PHE A 228 -3.32 -7.01 -9.27
N GLN A 229 -2.54 -8.03 -9.65
CA GLN A 229 -1.19 -8.21 -9.11
C GLN A 229 -0.25 -7.08 -9.53
N ALA A 230 -0.33 -6.63 -10.78
CA ALA A 230 0.44 -5.48 -11.26
C ALA A 230 0.07 -4.20 -10.49
N LEU A 231 -1.23 -3.93 -10.31
CA LEU A 231 -1.71 -2.77 -9.56
C LEU A 231 -1.22 -2.77 -8.11
N LYS A 232 -1.25 -3.91 -7.43
CA LYS A 232 -0.68 -4.03 -6.08
C LYS A 232 0.80 -3.65 -6.04
N ILE A 233 1.58 -4.13 -7.02
CA ILE A 233 3.01 -3.81 -7.12
C ILE A 233 3.22 -2.31 -7.35
N GLU A 234 2.47 -1.71 -8.28
CA GLU A 234 2.54 -0.27 -8.58
C GLU A 234 2.19 0.59 -7.36
N LEU A 235 1.17 0.22 -6.59
CA LEU A 235 0.74 0.96 -5.39
C LEU A 235 1.73 0.80 -4.21
N LEU A 236 2.33 -0.38 -4.06
CA LEU A 236 3.28 -0.66 -2.97
C LEU A 236 4.68 -0.07 -3.23
N ASN A 237 5.03 0.20 -4.49
CA ASN A 237 6.36 0.68 -4.85
C ASN A 237 6.33 2.18 -5.22
N PRO A 238 6.76 3.09 -4.33
CA PRO A 238 6.78 4.51 -4.58
C PRO A 238 7.79 4.91 -5.68
N HIS A 239 8.63 4.00 -6.14
CA HIS A 239 9.53 4.23 -7.26
C HIS A 239 8.88 3.98 -8.63
N HIS A 240 7.87 3.10 -8.71
CA HIS A 240 7.25 2.81 -9.99
C HIS A 240 6.50 4.02 -10.54
N HIS A 241 6.24 3.99 -11.85
CA HIS A 241 6.03 5.10 -12.78
C HIS A 241 5.02 6.20 -12.41
N GLY A 242 4.31 6.12 -11.28
CA GLY A 242 3.44 7.19 -10.78
C GLY A 242 3.85 7.81 -9.44
N ALA A 243 4.49 7.08 -8.54
CA ALA A 243 4.56 7.48 -7.12
C ALA A 243 5.73 8.39 -6.77
N SER A 244 6.78 8.40 -7.59
CA SER A 244 7.83 9.43 -7.50
C SER A 244 7.27 10.82 -7.76
N SER A 245 6.19 10.94 -8.54
CA SER A 245 5.52 12.19 -8.84
C SER A 245 4.86 12.77 -7.59
N LEU A 246 4.33 11.94 -6.67
CA LEU A 246 3.69 12.44 -5.46
C LEU A 246 4.67 13.12 -4.47
N GLY A 247 5.97 12.97 -4.68
CA GLY A 247 6.98 13.82 -4.04
C GLY A 247 7.82 13.15 -2.96
N LYS A 248 8.83 13.90 -2.53
CA LYS A 248 10.00 13.40 -1.77
C LYS A 248 9.65 12.75 -0.43
N LYS A 249 8.63 13.28 0.24
CA LYS A 249 8.16 12.83 1.55
C LYS A 249 7.56 11.41 1.54
N LEU A 250 7.22 10.86 0.36
CA LEU A 250 6.64 9.51 0.26
C LEU A 250 7.67 8.42 0.63
N TYR A 251 8.94 8.60 0.28
CA TYR A 251 10.02 7.65 0.62
C TYR A 251 10.29 7.62 2.12
N GLU A 252 10.38 8.80 2.74
CA GLU A 252 10.50 8.92 4.20
C GLU A 252 9.33 8.21 4.89
N ARG A 253 8.10 8.44 4.43
CA ARG A 253 6.92 7.78 4.98
C ARG A 253 6.96 6.26 4.85
N ARG A 254 7.41 5.73 3.70
CA ARG A 254 7.57 4.28 3.50
C ARG A 254 8.56 3.68 4.49
N ILE A 255 9.71 4.33 4.68
CA ILE A 255 10.72 3.87 5.65
C ILE A 255 10.14 3.90 7.07
N ARG A 256 9.45 4.99 7.46
CA ARG A 256 8.77 5.06 8.77
C ARG A 256 7.77 3.93 8.99
N MET A 257 7.03 3.53 7.97
CA MET A 257 6.13 2.39 8.06
C MET A 257 6.87 1.06 8.29
N GLN A 258 8.02 0.87 7.62
CA GLN A 258 8.87 -0.31 7.81
C GLN A 258 9.48 -0.36 9.22
N LEU A 259 9.84 0.80 9.76
CA LEU A 259 10.48 0.92 11.07
C LEU A 259 9.49 0.97 12.25
N LYS A 260 8.18 1.00 12.01
CA LYS A 260 7.13 1.28 13.04
C LYS A 260 7.26 0.45 14.32
N ASN A 261 7.76 -0.78 14.23
CA ASN A 261 7.91 -1.70 15.37
C ASN A 261 9.35 -1.78 15.92
N ASP A 262 10.29 -1.02 15.35
CA ASP A 262 11.68 -0.92 15.79
C ASP A 262 11.94 0.48 16.37
N ASN A 263 11.82 0.60 17.69
CA ASN A 263 11.97 1.87 18.37
C ASN A 263 13.39 2.46 18.21
N ASN A 264 14.41 1.61 18.19
CA ASN A 264 15.81 2.03 18.12
C ASN A 264 16.13 2.61 16.75
N ARG A 265 15.77 1.88 15.68
CA ARG A 265 15.93 2.38 14.31
C ARG A 265 15.00 3.55 14.02
N THR A 266 13.80 3.59 14.58
CA THR A 266 12.91 4.76 14.47
C THR A 266 13.54 6.01 15.08
N GLN A 267 14.13 5.90 16.27
CA GLN A 267 14.84 7.02 16.91
C GLN A 267 16.05 7.46 16.08
N ALA A 268 16.87 6.52 15.62
CA ALA A 268 18.01 6.81 14.76
C ALA A 268 17.60 7.43 13.42
N PHE A 269 16.49 6.99 12.83
CA PHE A 269 15.95 7.54 11.59
C PHE A 269 15.46 8.97 11.80
N ASN A 270 14.75 9.25 12.89
CA ASN A 270 14.37 10.62 13.25
C ASN A 270 15.60 11.52 13.40
N PHE A 271 16.64 11.01 14.06
CA PHE A 271 17.90 11.73 14.22
C PHE A 271 18.58 11.99 12.87
N LEU A 272 18.64 10.99 11.99
CA LEU A 272 19.17 11.11 10.64
C LEU A 272 18.43 12.19 9.84
N ILE A 273 17.09 12.16 9.82
CA ILE A 273 16.29 13.17 9.10
C ILE A 273 16.53 14.58 9.67
N ASN A 274 16.59 14.71 10.99
CA ASN A 274 16.79 16.00 11.66
C ASN A 274 18.22 16.55 11.53
N ALA A 275 19.20 15.72 11.16
CA ALA A 275 20.56 16.17 10.89
C ALA A 275 20.65 17.05 9.63
N PHE A 276 19.66 16.97 8.73
CA PHE A 276 19.61 17.76 7.50
C PHE A 276 18.61 18.92 7.63
N PRO A 277 19.06 20.18 7.44
CA PRO A 277 18.15 21.31 7.36
C PRO A 277 17.26 21.24 6.10
N GLN A 278 16.15 21.98 6.10
CA GLN A 278 15.11 21.89 5.05
C GLN A 278 15.63 22.20 3.64
N ASP A 279 16.59 23.11 3.51
CA ASP A 279 17.25 23.45 2.25
C ASP A 279 18.16 22.33 1.71
N MET A 280 18.60 21.41 2.57
CA MET A 280 19.39 20.22 2.24
C MET A 280 18.54 18.93 2.15
N TYR A 281 17.21 19.06 2.12
CA TYR A 281 16.32 17.89 2.05
C TYR A 281 16.53 17.05 0.76
N ASN A 282 17.12 17.63 -0.28
CA ASN A 282 17.43 16.92 -1.53
C ASN A 282 18.50 15.83 -1.36
N THR A 283 19.55 16.12 -0.58
CA THR A 283 20.65 15.18 -0.31
C THR A 283 20.14 13.94 0.41
N ILE A 284 19.39 14.12 1.49
CA ILE A 284 18.79 13.00 2.23
C ILE A 284 17.76 12.27 1.37
N TYR A 285 16.96 12.99 0.58
CA TYR A 285 15.97 12.40 -0.30
C TYR A 285 16.56 11.37 -1.27
N GLU A 286 17.69 11.65 -1.93
CA GLU A 286 18.30 10.68 -2.86
C GLU A 286 18.76 9.41 -2.14
N ILE A 287 19.25 9.52 -0.91
CA ILE A 287 19.60 8.38 -0.06
C ILE A 287 18.36 7.55 0.28
N LEU A 288 17.28 8.19 0.74
CA LEU A 288 16.04 7.51 1.07
C LEU A 288 15.41 6.83 -0.15
N LYS A 289 15.43 7.52 -1.30
CA LYS A 289 14.97 7.01 -2.58
C LYS A 289 15.72 5.73 -2.91
N ILE A 290 17.05 5.74 -2.92
CA ILE A 290 17.86 4.55 -3.24
C ILE A 290 17.60 3.40 -2.25
N ALA A 291 17.49 3.70 -0.96
CA ALA A 291 17.19 2.71 0.07
C ALA A 291 15.85 2.00 -0.14
N VAL A 292 14.86 2.71 -0.69
CA VAL A 292 13.53 2.19 -1.01
C VAL A 292 13.51 1.45 -2.35
N GLN A 293 14.39 1.82 -3.28
CA GLN A 293 14.44 1.26 -4.64
C GLN A 293 15.05 -0.13 -4.70
N HIS A 294 16.11 -0.39 -3.93
CA HIS A 294 16.74 -1.71 -3.93
C HIS A 294 16.89 -2.28 -2.53
N TRP A 295 16.49 -3.55 -2.40
CA TRP A 295 16.56 -4.32 -1.16
C TRP A 295 17.97 -4.32 -0.52
N ALA A 296 19.04 -4.34 -1.34
CA ALA A 296 20.41 -4.29 -0.85
C ALA A 296 20.70 -3.00 -0.09
N TYR A 297 20.14 -1.86 -0.53
CA TYR A 297 20.28 -0.58 0.16
C TYR A 297 19.35 -0.46 1.37
N THR A 298 18.25 -1.23 1.43
CA THR A 298 17.47 -1.34 2.66
C THR A 298 18.32 -1.95 3.79
N ILE A 299 19.09 -3.00 3.51
CA ILE A 299 20.03 -3.61 4.47
C ILE A 299 21.13 -2.61 4.87
N MET A 300 21.61 -1.80 3.93
CA MET A 300 22.60 -0.77 4.23
C MET A 300 22.03 0.37 5.07
N LEU A 301 20.80 0.81 4.80
CA LEU A 301 20.11 1.81 5.62
C LEU A 301 19.94 1.28 7.04
N ASP A 302 19.46 0.06 7.21
CA ASP A 302 19.37 -0.60 8.52
C ASP A 302 20.72 -0.58 9.25
N SER A 303 21.80 -0.93 8.55
CA SER A 303 23.17 -0.91 9.07
C SER A 303 23.63 0.48 9.50
N ILE A 304 23.24 1.53 8.77
CA ILE A 304 23.47 2.94 9.14
C ILE A 304 22.67 3.30 10.39
N LEU A 305 21.39 2.95 10.44
CA LEU A 305 20.52 3.29 11.56
C LEU A 305 20.97 2.62 12.86
N ASP A 306 21.41 1.36 12.79
CA ASP A 306 21.99 0.63 13.92
C ASP A 306 23.27 1.32 14.42
N HIS A 307 24.10 1.82 13.49
CA HIS A 307 25.31 2.56 13.83
C HIS A 307 24.99 3.90 14.48
N ILE A 308 24.08 4.69 13.90
CA ILE A 308 23.61 5.96 14.47
C ILE A 308 23.05 5.74 15.86
N HIS A 309 22.22 4.72 16.06
CA HIS A 309 21.69 4.39 17.38
C HIS A 309 22.81 4.06 18.38
N THR A 310 23.79 3.27 17.96
CA THR A 310 24.96 2.91 18.79
C THR A 310 25.76 4.15 19.19
N GLU A 311 26.04 5.06 18.25
CA GLU A 311 26.75 6.31 18.53
C GLU A 311 25.92 7.26 19.41
N LEU A 312 24.61 7.35 19.18
CA LEU A 312 23.70 8.15 20.01
C LEU A 312 23.66 7.67 21.46
N ASN A 313 23.68 6.36 21.69
CA ASN A 313 23.67 5.78 23.03
C ASN A 313 24.95 6.08 23.81
N LYS A 314 26.08 6.38 23.15
CA LYS A 314 27.29 6.87 23.83
C LYS A 314 27.09 8.28 24.37
N CYS A 315 26.15 9.03 23.81
CA CYS A 315 25.92 10.43 24.15
C CYS A 315 24.93 10.65 25.30
N ASN A 316 24.85 9.74 26.29
CA ASN A 316 23.95 9.77 27.47
C ASN A 316 23.67 11.18 28.05
N GLY A 317 22.73 11.94 27.48
CA GLY A 317 22.43 13.34 27.86
C GLY A 317 23.45 14.40 27.39
N ASN A 318 24.51 14.02 26.67
CA ASN A 318 25.47 14.96 26.09
C ASN A 318 24.93 15.55 24.78
N GLU A 319 24.17 16.64 24.89
CA GLU A 319 23.58 17.34 23.74
C GLU A 319 24.64 17.91 22.77
N ALA A 320 25.78 18.39 23.28
CA ALA A 320 26.87 18.86 22.42
C ALA A 320 27.42 17.72 21.55
N GLY A 321 27.61 16.54 22.13
CA GLY A 321 28.06 15.35 21.42
C GLY A 321 27.05 14.84 20.39
N LYS A 322 25.74 14.90 20.69
CA LYS A 322 24.68 14.62 19.70
C LYS A 322 24.72 15.62 18.55
N ASN A 323 24.81 16.92 18.84
CA ASN A 323 24.88 17.95 17.79
C ASN A 323 26.11 17.74 16.88
N ASN A 324 27.27 17.39 17.45
CA ASN A 324 28.46 17.05 16.68
C ASN A 324 28.24 15.81 15.80
N LEU A 325 27.57 14.76 16.32
CA LEU A 325 27.22 13.59 15.53
C LEU A 325 26.31 13.96 14.36
N ALA A 326 25.29 14.79 14.58
CA ALA A 326 24.41 15.27 13.51
C ALA A 326 25.18 16.02 12.41
N ILE A 327 26.11 16.91 12.80
CA ILE A 327 26.98 17.63 11.87
C ILE A 327 27.83 16.65 11.05
N ARG A 328 28.46 15.66 11.70
CA ARG A 328 29.28 14.64 11.03
C ARG A 328 28.48 13.80 10.04
N ILE A 329 27.25 13.40 10.40
CA ILE A 329 26.34 12.69 9.48
C ILE A 329 26.06 13.55 8.24
N LYS A 330 25.66 14.81 8.45
CA LYS A 330 25.33 15.74 7.37
C LYS A 330 26.54 15.97 6.47
N ASP A 331 27.69 16.32 7.04
CA ASP A 331 28.91 16.61 6.29
C ASP A 331 29.38 15.39 5.49
N TYR A 332 29.23 14.17 6.03
CA TYR A 332 29.57 12.93 5.34
C TYR A 332 28.78 12.77 4.03
N PHE A 333 27.46 12.93 4.08
CA PHE A 333 26.61 12.76 2.90
C PHE A 333 26.71 13.93 1.92
N VAL A 334 26.86 15.17 2.41
CA VAL A 334 27.10 16.33 1.55
C VAL A 334 28.42 16.17 0.78
N LYS A 335 29.48 15.70 1.45
CA LYS A 335 30.75 15.42 0.79
C LYS A 335 30.60 14.32 -0.27
N ALA A 336 29.88 13.24 0.05
CA ALA A 336 29.62 12.16 -0.91
C ALA A 336 28.89 12.67 -2.16
N GLU A 337 27.96 13.63 -2.01
CA GLU A 337 27.30 14.31 -3.13
C GLU A 337 28.29 15.13 -3.97
N GLN A 338 29.09 15.97 -3.32
CA GLN A 338 30.05 16.88 -3.97
C GLN A 338 31.15 16.14 -4.73
N ASP A 339 31.59 14.99 -4.22
CA ASP A 339 32.59 14.14 -4.84
C ASP A 339 32.03 13.40 -6.08
N ASN A 340 30.75 13.62 -6.46
CA ASN A 340 30.02 12.86 -7.47
C ASN A 340 30.10 11.34 -7.26
N THR A 341 30.35 10.92 -6.03
CA THR A 341 30.28 9.52 -5.65
C THR A 341 28.82 9.11 -5.77
N SER A 342 28.54 8.25 -6.75
CA SER A 342 27.18 7.74 -6.93
C SER A 342 26.70 7.17 -5.60
N TYR A 343 25.51 7.56 -5.14
CA TYR A 343 24.88 6.95 -3.97
C TYR A 343 24.60 5.45 -4.15
N THR A 344 24.83 4.90 -5.35
CA THR A 344 24.87 3.44 -5.59
C THR A 344 26.24 2.81 -5.32
N ASP A 345 27.26 3.61 -5.01
CA ASP A 345 28.55 3.12 -4.56
C ASP A 345 28.41 2.57 -3.14
N HIS A 346 28.58 1.26 -3.03
CA HIS A 346 28.53 0.53 -1.77
C HIS A 346 29.57 1.05 -0.77
N ASN A 347 30.61 1.74 -1.26
CA ASN A 347 31.64 2.34 -0.42
C ASN A 347 31.11 3.45 0.49
N ILE A 348 30.08 4.20 0.09
CA ILE A 348 29.49 5.26 0.94
C ILE A 348 28.88 4.63 2.19
N PHE A 349 28.05 3.59 2.02
CA PHE A 349 27.43 2.93 3.15
C PHE A 349 28.45 2.19 4.03
N ASN A 350 29.48 1.59 3.42
CA ASN A 350 30.51 0.85 4.14
C ASN A 350 31.43 1.77 4.97
N LYS A 351 31.80 2.94 4.43
CA LYS A 351 32.69 3.89 5.11
C LYS A 351 31.97 4.72 6.17
N PHE A 352 30.65 4.86 6.09
CA PHE A 352 29.85 5.61 7.06
C PHE A 352 30.19 5.26 8.51
N LYS A 353 30.25 3.96 8.86
CA LYS A 353 30.51 3.53 10.24
C LYS A 353 31.89 3.89 10.76
N THR A 354 32.87 3.99 9.88
CA THR A 354 34.26 4.30 10.25
C THR A 354 34.52 5.81 10.27
N GLU A 355 33.79 6.58 9.47
CA GLU A 355 34.00 8.02 9.32
C GLU A 355 33.07 8.86 10.20
N VAL A 356 31.88 8.34 10.52
CA VAL A 356 30.87 9.02 11.33
C VAL A 356 30.85 8.42 12.73
N LEU A 357 31.65 8.97 13.63
CA LEU A 357 31.72 8.58 15.03
C LEU A 357 31.27 9.73 15.92
N SER A 358 30.63 9.41 17.05
CA SER A 358 30.32 10.41 18.06
C SER A 358 31.58 10.83 18.81
N ASP A 359 31.65 12.10 19.19
CA ASP A 359 32.67 12.63 20.11
C ASP A 359 32.26 12.45 21.59
N CYS A 360 31.22 11.65 21.82
CA CYS A 360 30.72 11.35 23.14
C CYS A 360 31.69 10.40 23.84
N GLN A 361 32.20 10.79 25.01
CA GLN A 361 33.03 9.91 25.83
C GLN A 361 32.24 8.64 26.18
N LYS A 362 32.94 7.50 26.20
CA LYS A 362 32.38 6.24 26.71
C LYS A 362 32.08 6.32 28.20
#